data_AF-A0A5J4NM54-F1
#
_entry.id   AF-A0A5J4NM54-F1
#
_cell.length_a   1.000
_cell.length_b   1.000
_cell.length_c   1.000
_cell.angle_alpha   90.00
_cell.angle_beta   90.00
_cell.angle_gamma   90.00
#
_symmetry.space_group_name_H-M   'P 1'
#
loop_
_entity.id
_entity.type
_entity.pdbx_description
1 polymer ?
#
loop_
_entity_poly.entity_id
_entity_poly.type
_entity_poly.pdbx_seq_one_letter_code
_entity_poly.pdbx_strand_id
1 'polypeptide(L)'
;MGVSALAHTQFGALGELRTVLSMPGFRRLVALLDPKTTKCRLACNLLAGALEFEQRQRPVHKSPSGETVPPKSCRLTSEADVDGLFDLISGLIDPDYTPIDDPDEFVEVQNLVAGAIHLLGPERRIDDPGLCYRLLCKAQVFLSQSNPAVVRLNFPALIFEALTLYEEGVSETRGQINAIRLITSTLCQMRGFSEDNRNTLRTQCTRAAAHLLRKHDQSRAVAAAAHQFWPVRIMARENIKPAIMVSLSEKADKSPAVVDCSEQISDADLAKVC
;
A
#
# COMPACT_ATOMS: atom_id res chain seq x y z
N MET A 1 20.42 11.09 28.57
CA MET A 1 20.16 12.50 28.20
C MET A 1 19.89 12.50 26.70
N GLY A 2 18.71 12.77 26.15
CA GLY A 2 17.41 13.16 26.65
C GLY A 2 16.57 13.38 25.39
N VAL A 3 16.01 12.31 24.83
CA VAL A 3 15.20 12.35 23.58
C VAL A 3 13.82 13.01 23.83
N SER A 4 13.52 13.33 25.09
CA SER A 4 12.24 13.89 25.54
C SER A 4 12.02 15.38 25.22
N ALA A 5 12.97 16.07 24.58
CA ALA A 5 12.94 17.53 24.41
C ALA A 5 12.48 18.04 23.02
N LEU A 6 12.02 17.16 22.12
CA LEU A 6 11.48 17.59 20.81
C LEU A 6 9.94 17.70 20.78
N ALA A 7 9.27 17.39 21.88
CA ALA A 7 7.86 17.70 22.06
C ALA A 7 7.71 19.22 22.34
N HIS A 8 6.94 19.90 21.50
CA HIS A 8 6.53 21.32 21.60
C HIS A 8 7.30 22.37 20.77
N THR A 9 7.68 22.05 19.53
CA THR A 9 7.72 23.11 18.51
C THR A 9 6.45 23.07 17.66
N GLN A 10 5.75 24.20 17.68
CA GLN A 10 4.51 24.49 16.96
C GLN A 10 4.72 24.35 15.44
N PHE A 11 4.46 23.16 14.89
CA PHE A 11 4.12 23.00 13.47
C PHE A 11 2.62 22.71 13.34
N GLY A 12 1.80 23.50 14.04
CA GLY A 12 0.34 23.48 13.94
C GLY A 12 -0.23 23.91 12.57
N ALA A 13 0.62 24.04 11.55
CA ALA A 13 0.28 24.46 10.18
C ALA A 13 0.22 23.29 9.16
N LEU A 14 0.54 22.05 9.56
CA LEU A 14 0.72 20.91 8.63
C LEU A 14 -0.55 20.22 8.10
N GLY A 15 -1.69 20.92 8.10
CA GLY A 15 -2.76 20.61 7.12
C GLY A 15 -2.29 20.75 5.65
N GLU A 16 -1.04 21.19 5.48
CA GLU A 16 -0.31 21.47 4.25
C GLU A 16 0.52 20.31 3.70
N LEU A 17 0.46 19.05 4.16
CA LEU A 17 1.30 17.98 3.55
C LEU A 17 1.20 18.01 2.01
N ARG A 18 -0.02 18.03 1.49
CA ARG A 18 -0.25 18.21 0.05
C ARG A 18 0.30 19.53 -0.50
N THR A 19 0.11 20.63 0.21
CA THR A 19 0.64 21.95 -0.17
C THR A 19 2.16 21.95 -0.27
N VAL A 20 2.86 21.43 0.75
CA VAL A 20 4.31 21.29 0.85
C VAL A 20 4.83 20.42 -0.29
N LEU A 21 4.19 19.27 -0.54
CA LEU A 21 4.53 18.40 -1.67
C LEU A 21 4.34 19.10 -3.02
N SER A 22 3.38 20.03 -3.11
CA SER A 22 3.10 20.84 -4.30
C SER A 22 3.98 22.08 -4.45
N MET A 23 4.79 22.45 -3.44
CA MET A 23 5.60 23.66 -3.48
C MET A 23 6.68 23.56 -4.57
N PRO A 24 6.79 24.55 -5.47
CA PRO A 24 7.87 24.59 -6.46
C PRO A 24 9.24 24.48 -5.79
N GLY A 25 10.08 23.58 -6.28
CA GLY A 25 11.43 23.37 -5.74
C GLY A 25 11.50 22.52 -4.48
N PHE A 26 10.39 22.16 -3.82
CA PHE A 26 10.41 21.28 -2.65
C PHE A 26 11.00 19.90 -2.98
N ARG A 27 10.58 19.27 -4.08
CA ARG A 27 11.19 18.00 -4.54
C ARG A 27 12.69 18.12 -4.77
N ARG A 28 13.16 19.25 -5.31
CA ARG A 28 14.59 19.51 -5.51
C ARG A 28 15.32 19.68 -4.18
N LEU A 29 14.73 20.39 -3.21
CA LEU A 29 15.26 20.51 -1.86
C LEU A 29 15.40 19.13 -1.21
N VAL A 30 14.34 18.33 -1.24
CA VAL A 30 14.31 16.96 -0.70
C VAL A 30 15.37 16.08 -1.33
N ALA A 31 15.63 16.22 -2.64
CA ALA A 31 16.68 15.49 -3.35
C ALA A 31 18.11 15.90 -2.95
N LEU A 32 18.30 17.09 -2.37
CA LEU A 32 19.59 17.57 -1.87
C LEU A 32 19.85 17.23 -0.40
N LEU A 33 18.82 16.78 0.33
CA LEU A 33 18.96 16.39 1.74
C LEU A 33 19.67 15.05 1.84
N ASP A 34 20.47 14.89 2.91
CA ASP A 34 21.06 13.60 3.24
C ASP A 34 19.94 12.55 3.42
N PRO A 35 19.95 11.46 2.63
CA PRO A 35 18.83 10.53 2.55
C PRO A 35 18.66 9.72 3.82
N LYS A 36 19.73 9.51 4.61
CA LYS A 36 19.73 8.65 5.80
C LYS A 36 19.35 9.40 7.08
N THR A 37 19.55 10.71 7.12
CA THR A 37 19.39 11.51 8.34
C THR A 37 18.34 12.60 8.19
N THR A 38 18.69 13.68 7.48
CA THR A 38 17.89 14.92 7.44
C THR A 38 16.59 14.70 6.68
N LYS A 39 16.64 13.94 5.59
CA LYS A 39 15.46 13.57 4.81
C LYS A 39 14.49 12.70 5.63
N CYS A 40 15.00 11.67 6.31
CA CYS A 40 14.19 10.81 7.18
C CYS A 40 13.51 11.60 8.30
N ARG A 41 14.24 12.47 9.00
CA ARG A 41 13.68 13.32 10.06
C ARG A 41 12.59 14.26 9.53
N LEU A 42 12.82 14.90 8.38
CA LEU A 42 11.82 15.74 7.75
C LEU A 42 10.57 14.94 7.39
N ALA A 43 10.75 13.78 6.75
CA ALA A 43 9.65 12.89 6.38
C ALA A 43 8.83 12.47 7.61
N CYS A 44 9.46 11.96 8.66
CA CYS A 44 8.77 11.55 9.89
C CYS A 44 7.98 12.71 10.52
N ASN A 45 8.56 13.90 10.62
CA ASN A 45 7.87 15.07 11.17
C ASN A 45 6.65 15.48 10.33
N LEU A 46 6.79 15.48 9.00
CA LEU A 46 5.70 15.82 8.09
C LEU A 46 4.57 14.78 8.12
N LEU A 47 4.90 13.48 8.14
CA LEU A 47 3.93 12.40 8.25
C LEU A 47 3.20 12.44 9.60
N ALA A 48 3.93 12.56 10.70
CA ALA A 48 3.33 12.64 12.04
C ALA A 48 2.38 13.84 12.15
N GLY A 49 2.81 15.02 11.69
CA GLY A 49 1.97 16.22 11.69
C GLY A 49 0.69 16.06 10.85
N ALA A 50 0.80 15.46 9.66
CA ALA A 50 -0.36 15.21 8.80
C ALA A 50 -1.35 14.21 9.44
N LEU A 51 -0.85 13.12 10.02
CA LEU A 51 -1.66 12.09 10.65
C LEU A 51 -2.36 12.58 11.91
N GLU A 52 -1.66 13.33 12.77
CA GLU A 52 -2.27 13.96 13.93
C GLU A 52 -3.37 14.95 13.52
N PHE A 53 -3.14 15.71 12.45
CA PHE A 53 -4.12 16.67 11.94
C PHE A 53 -5.38 15.98 11.38
N GLU A 54 -5.23 14.89 10.61
CA GLU A 54 -6.36 14.06 10.16
C GLU A 54 -7.11 13.45 11.37
N GLN A 55 -6.39 12.96 12.38
CA GLN A 55 -6.99 12.38 13.59
C GLN A 55 -7.78 13.41 14.41
N ARG A 56 -7.27 14.64 14.54
CA ARG A 56 -7.96 15.75 15.22
C ARG A 56 -9.23 16.20 14.50
N GLN A 57 -9.32 16.00 13.19
CA GLN A 57 -10.52 16.31 12.42
C GLN A 57 -11.59 15.20 12.47
N ARG A 58 -11.25 13.99 12.93
CA ARG A 58 -12.20 12.85 12.99
C ARG A 58 -13.32 12.91 14.06
N PRO A 59 -13.44 13.88 14.99
CA PRO A 59 -14.64 14.01 15.82
C PRO A 59 -15.50 15.26 15.49
N VAL A 60 -16.77 14.97 15.15
CA VAL A 60 -18.00 15.80 15.34
C VAL A 60 -18.31 16.91 14.32
N HIS A 61 -19.14 16.58 13.32
CA HIS A 61 -20.05 17.57 12.75
C HIS A 61 -21.10 17.98 13.80
N LYS A 62 -21.02 19.23 14.29
CA LYS A 62 -22.01 20.30 14.05
C LYS A 62 -21.72 21.50 14.97
N SER A 63 -20.92 22.45 14.49
CA SER A 63 -20.98 23.82 15.01
C SER A 63 -22.25 24.50 14.49
N PRO A 64 -23.05 25.18 15.34
CA PRO A 64 -24.33 25.79 14.96
C PRO A 64 -24.22 27.14 14.23
N SER A 65 -23.02 27.59 13.88
CA SER A 65 -22.77 28.88 13.23
C SER A 65 -22.24 28.67 11.81
N GLY A 66 -23.05 29.06 10.82
CA GLY A 66 -22.81 28.88 9.38
C GLY A 66 -21.70 29.75 8.79
N GLU A 67 -20.46 29.56 9.22
CA GLU A 67 -19.27 29.99 8.48
C GLU A 67 -18.53 28.74 7.99
N THR A 68 -18.63 28.47 6.68
CA THR A 68 -17.96 27.35 6.01
C THR A 68 -16.55 27.76 5.61
N VAL A 69 -15.62 27.70 6.56
CA VAL A 69 -14.20 27.61 6.20
C VAL A 69 -14.00 26.23 5.56
N PRO A 70 -13.53 26.14 4.29
CA PRO A 70 -13.31 24.84 3.67
C PRO A 70 -12.29 24.05 4.50
N PRO A 71 -12.53 22.75 4.78
CA PRO A 71 -11.58 21.96 5.54
C PRO A 71 -10.26 21.91 4.78
N LYS A 72 -9.18 22.36 5.42
CA LYS A 72 -7.83 22.16 4.90
C LYS A 72 -7.62 20.64 4.92
N SER A 73 -7.67 19.99 3.77
CA SER A 73 -7.49 18.54 3.68
C SER A 73 -6.01 18.22 3.45
N CYS A 74 -5.42 17.39 4.32
CA CYS A 74 -4.07 16.87 4.15
C CYS A 74 -4.01 15.67 3.19
N ARG A 75 -5.17 15.28 2.63
CA ARG A 75 -5.32 14.11 1.77
C ARG A 75 -4.67 14.31 0.41
N LEU A 76 -4.11 13.23 -0.11
CA LEU A 76 -3.37 13.17 -1.37
C LEU A 76 -4.33 12.65 -2.44
N THR A 77 -4.70 13.51 -3.38
CA THR A 77 -5.80 13.24 -4.33
C THR A 77 -5.32 13.20 -5.79
N SER A 78 -4.01 13.16 -6.02
CA SER A 78 -3.44 13.05 -7.35
C SER A 78 -2.27 12.08 -7.39
N GLU A 79 -1.99 11.54 -8.57
CA GLU A 79 -0.81 10.68 -8.77
C GLU A 79 0.51 11.43 -8.54
N ALA A 80 0.53 12.75 -8.74
CA ALA A 80 1.68 13.60 -8.46
C ALA A 80 1.89 13.78 -6.95
N ASP A 81 0.80 13.81 -6.16
CA ASP A 81 0.88 13.85 -4.69
C ASP A 81 1.54 12.55 -4.18
N VAL A 82 1.18 11.41 -4.77
CA VAL A 82 1.81 10.11 -4.45
C VAL A 82 3.28 10.11 -4.83
N ASP A 83 3.64 10.61 -6.02
CA ASP A 83 5.06 10.75 -6.40
C ASP A 83 5.84 11.62 -5.42
N GLY A 84 5.28 12.77 -5.02
CA GLY A 84 5.89 13.66 -4.04
C GLY A 84 6.06 13.01 -2.67
N LEU A 85 5.05 12.26 -2.21
CA LEU A 85 5.12 11.51 -0.96
C LEU A 85 6.25 10.47 -1.02
N PHE A 86 6.30 9.65 -2.06
CA PHE A 86 7.29 8.59 -2.20
C PHE A 86 8.72 9.10 -2.42
N ASP A 87 8.86 10.27 -3.06
CA ASP A 87 10.13 11.00 -3.08
C ASP A 87 10.56 11.45 -1.68
N LEU A 88 9.63 11.99 -0.88
CA LEU A 88 9.92 12.44 0.49
C LEU A 88 10.35 11.28 1.39
N ILE A 89 9.62 10.16 1.34
CA ILE A 89 9.86 9.01 2.21
C ILE A 89 10.90 8.03 1.66
N SER A 90 11.55 8.33 0.52
CA SER A 90 12.42 7.36 -0.15
C SER A 90 13.53 6.77 0.74
N GLY A 91 14.05 7.54 1.70
CA GLY A 91 15.05 7.07 2.67
C GLY A 91 14.47 6.15 3.76
N LEU A 92 13.16 6.25 4.05
CA LEU A 92 12.45 5.39 5.01
C LEU A 92 12.05 4.04 4.41
N ILE A 93 12.05 3.94 3.08
CA ILE A 93 11.67 2.75 2.33
C ILE A 93 12.82 2.19 1.48
N ASP A 94 14.04 2.67 1.74
CA ASP A 94 15.24 2.34 1.00
C ASP A 94 15.51 0.81 1.06
N PRO A 95 15.72 0.14 -0.09
CA PRO A 95 16.06 -1.28 -0.13
C PRO A 95 17.31 -1.64 0.69
N ASP A 96 18.26 -0.72 0.80
CA ASP A 96 19.51 -0.88 1.53
C ASP A 96 19.42 -0.41 2.99
N TYR A 97 18.26 0.11 3.41
CA TYR A 97 18.01 0.42 4.82
C TYR A 97 17.95 -0.88 5.63
N THR A 98 19.02 -1.11 6.38
CA THR A 98 19.01 -2.06 7.48
C THR A 98 18.63 -1.30 8.76
N PRO A 99 17.75 -1.83 9.62
CA PRO A 99 17.58 -1.27 10.97
C PRO A 99 18.87 -1.55 11.74
N ILE A 100 19.77 -0.56 11.83
CA ILE A 100 21.11 -0.78 12.41
C ILE A 100 21.07 -0.70 13.94
N ASP A 101 20.13 0.05 14.53
CA ASP A 101 20.24 0.45 15.95
C ASP A 101 19.02 0.10 16.83
N ASP A 102 17.78 0.15 16.31
CA ASP A 102 16.55 -0.13 17.09
C ASP A 102 15.39 -0.69 16.22
N PRO A 103 14.99 -1.97 16.41
CA PRO A 103 13.85 -2.55 15.71
C PRO A 103 12.50 -1.87 16.01
N ASP A 104 12.31 -1.34 17.22
CA ASP A 104 11.04 -0.73 17.63
C ASP A 104 10.89 0.65 16.96
N GLU A 105 11.97 1.44 16.91
CA GLU A 105 12.01 2.70 16.15
C GLU A 105 11.66 2.47 14.67
N PHE A 106 12.20 1.40 14.06
CA PHE A 106 11.86 1.07 12.68
C PHE A 106 10.37 0.78 12.51
N VAL A 107 9.76 0.03 13.44
CA VAL A 107 8.32 -0.26 13.39
C VAL A 107 7.51 1.03 13.55
N GLU A 108 7.87 1.94 14.47
CA GLU A 108 7.21 3.23 14.63
C GLU A 108 7.27 4.08 13.35
N VAL A 109 8.44 4.14 12.71
CA VAL A 109 8.61 4.83 11.42
C VAL A 109 7.74 4.20 10.32
N GLN A 110 7.71 2.87 10.22
CA GLN A 110 6.86 2.21 9.23
C GLN A 110 5.37 2.35 9.54
N ASN A 111 4.98 2.51 10.81
CA ASN A 111 3.60 2.85 11.18
C ASN A 111 3.20 4.25 10.68
N LEU A 112 4.13 5.22 10.62
CA LEU A 112 3.88 6.51 9.98
C LEU A 112 3.68 6.36 8.46
N VAL A 113 4.49 5.53 7.80
CA VAL A 113 4.35 5.26 6.36
C VAL A 113 3.02 4.56 6.07
N ALA A 114 2.66 3.54 6.84
CA ALA A 114 1.39 2.85 6.76
C ALA A 114 0.21 3.80 7.03
N GLY A 115 0.36 4.70 8.01
CA GLY A 115 -0.59 5.77 8.29
C GLY A 115 -0.81 6.69 7.09
N ALA A 116 0.26 7.07 6.38
CA ALA A 116 0.19 7.94 5.20
C ALA A 116 -0.62 7.32 4.05
N ILE A 117 -0.69 5.98 3.97
CA ILE A 117 -1.54 5.28 2.99
C ILE A 117 -3.02 5.61 3.21
N HIS A 118 -3.44 5.83 4.47
CA HIS A 118 -4.82 6.24 4.78
C HIS A 118 -5.15 7.67 4.32
N LEU A 119 -4.14 8.47 3.97
CA LEU A 119 -4.35 9.81 3.42
C LEU A 119 -4.58 9.79 1.90
N LEU A 120 -4.46 8.63 1.24
CA LEU A 120 -4.66 8.51 -0.20
C LEU A 120 -6.14 8.52 -0.58
N GLY A 121 -6.48 9.40 -1.52
CA GLY A 121 -7.84 9.61 -2.02
C GLY A 121 -8.55 10.80 -1.38
N PRO A 122 -9.68 11.24 -1.95
CA PRO A 122 -10.49 12.32 -1.38
C PRO A 122 -11.06 11.95 -0.01
N GLU A 123 -11.59 12.93 0.72
CA GLU A 123 -12.22 12.72 2.04
C GLU A 123 -13.36 11.69 1.97
N ARG A 124 -14.23 11.84 0.97
CA ARG A 124 -15.21 10.82 0.59
C ARG A 124 -14.66 9.95 -0.53
N ARG A 125 -13.99 8.85 -0.15
CA ARG A 125 -13.34 7.92 -1.09
C ARG A 125 -14.32 7.24 -2.06
N ILE A 126 -15.57 7.06 -1.64
CA ILE A 126 -16.63 6.47 -2.46
C ILE A 126 -17.06 7.35 -3.65
N ASP A 127 -16.77 8.65 -3.62
CA ASP A 127 -17.16 9.56 -4.71
C ASP A 127 -16.32 9.30 -5.98
N ASP A 128 -15.07 8.83 -5.83
CA ASP A 128 -14.23 8.35 -6.93
C ASP A 128 -13.35 7.16 -6.49
N PRO A 129 -13.93 5.94 -6.42
CA PRO A 129 -13.20 4.74 -6.03
C PRO A 129 -12.10 4.41 -7.05
N GLY A 130 -12.32 4.75 -8.32
CA GLY A 130 -11.37 4.52 -9.40
C GLY A 130 -10.05 5.28 -9.16
N LEU A 131 -10.13 6.55 -8.76
CA LEU A 131 -8.96 7.32 -8.33
C LEU A 131 -8.30 6.70 -7.12
N CYS A 132 -9.05 6.38 -6.07
CA CYS A 132 -8.50 5.77 -4.85
C CYS A 132 -7.71 4.50 -5.17
N TYR A 133 -8.25 3.59 -5.99
CA TYR A 133 -7.53 2.39 -6.40
C TYR A 133 -6.30 2.69 -7.25
N ARG A 134 -6.33 3.69 -8.15
CA ARG A 134 -5.12 4.11 -8.89
C ARG A 134 -4.02 4.59 -7.95
N LEU A 135 -4.36 5.44 -6.97
CA LEU A 135 -3.41 5.95 -5.98
C LEU A 135 -2.83 4.81 -5.12
N LEU A 136 -3.68 3.89 -4.65
CA LEU A 136 -3.26 2.72 -3.88
C LEU A 136 -2.40 1.76 -4.71
N CYS A 137 -2.73 1.53 -5.99
CA CYS A 137 -1.90 0.72 -6.89
C CYS A 137 -0.52 1.36 -7.09
N LYS A 138 -0.47 2.70 -7.23
CA LYS A 138 0.79 3.41 -7.38
C LYS A 138 1.65 3.29 -6.12
N ALA A 139 1.04 3.46 -4.93
CA ALA A 139 1.71 3.22 -3.65
C ALA A 139 2.23 1.78 -3.51
N GLN A 140 1.44 0.78 -3.92
CA GLN A 140 1.85 -0.63 -3.96
C GLN A 140 3.11 -0.81 -4.82
N VAL A 141 3.16 -0.21 -6.01
CA VAL A 141 4.32 -0.34 -6.91
C VAL A 141 5.59 0.19 -6.26
N PHE A 142 5.54 1.36 -5.62
CA PHE A 142 6.70 1.90 -4.90
C PHE A 142 7.13 1.00 -3.74
N LEU A 143 6.18 0.59 -2.88
CA LEU A 143 6.50 -0.25 -1.72
C LEU A 143 6.98 -1.65 -2.10
N SER A 144 6.54 -2.20 -3.24
CA SER A 144 6.99 -3.51 -3.73
C SER A 144 8.46 -3.56 -4.12
N GLN A 145 9.08 -2.40 -4.36
CA GLN A 145 10.49 -2.28 -4.71
C GLN A 145 11.39 -2.13 -3.47
N SER A 146 10.80 -1.93 -2.29
CA SER A 146 11.50 -1.80 -1.02
C SER A 146 11.94 -3.15 -0.44
N ASN A 147 12.72 -3.10 0.64
CA ASN A 147 13.15 -4.32 1.32
C ASN A 147 11.95 -5.13 1.89
N PRO A 148 12.12 -6.43 2.15
CA PRO A 148 11.03 -7.29 2.63
C PRO A 148 10.40 -6.87 3.96
N ALA A 149 11.12 -6.15 4.82
CA ALA A 149 10.59 -5.68 6.10
C ALA A 149 9.61 -4.51 5.91
N VAL A 150 9.94 -3.56 5.02
CA VAL A 150 9.05 -2.47 4.62
C VAL A 150 7.78 -3.03 3.97
N VAL A 151 7.92 -3.98 3.03
CA VAL A 151 6.80 -4.67 2.38
C VAL A 151 5.89 -5.30 3.43
N ARG A 152 6.47 -6.04 4.38
CA ARG A 152 5.72 -6.73 5.43
C ARG A 152 4.90 -5.76 6.29
N LEU A 153 5.43 -4.60 6.65
CA LEU A 153 4.74 -3.67 7.55
C LEU A 153 3.70 -2.79 6.85
N ASN A 154 3.86 -2.49 5.56
CA ASN A 154 2.98 -1.55 4.85
C ASN A 154 1.89 -2.21 3.99
N PHE A 155 2.11 -3.44 3.51
CA PHE A 155 1.14 -4.12 2.64
C PHE A 155 -0.22 -4.42 3.31
N PRO A 156 -0.31 -4.72 4.63
CA PRO A 156 -1.60 -4.82 5.30
C PRO A 156 -2.43 -3.55 5.18
N ALA A 157 -1.82 -2.37 5.34
CA ALA A 157 -2.53 -1.10 5.25
C ALA A 157 -3.14 -0.90 3.84
N LEU A 158 -2.42 -1.27 2.78
CA LEU A 158 -2.95 -1.26 1.40
C LEU A 158 -4.16 -2.20 1.24
N ILE A 159 -4.10 -3.41 1.80
CA ILE A 159 -5.18 -4.39 1.68
C ILE A 159 -6.40 -3.93 2.46
N PHE A 160 -6.22 -3.48 3.70
CA PHE A 160 -7.32 -2.97 4.51
C PHE A 160 -7.99 -1.78 3.83
N GLU A 161 -7.21 -0.83 3.33
CA GLU A 161 -7.77 0.32 2.62
C GLU A 161 -8.54 -0.07 1.35
N ALA A 162 -8.00 -1.03 0.57
CA ALA A 162 -8.67 -1.53 -0.62
C ALA A 162 -9.96 -2.31 -0.31
N LEU A 163 -9.96 -3.11 0.75
CA LEU A 163 -11.11 -3.89 1.22
C LEU A 163 -12.19 -2.98 1.81
N THR A 164 -11.82 -2.03 2.68
CA THR A 164 -12.76 -1.04 3.23
C THR A 164 -13.44 -0.28 2.10
N LEU A 165 -12.67 0.23 1.13
CA LEU A 165 -13.26 0.91 -0.03
C LEU A 165 -14.20 -0.02 -0.81
N TYR A 166 -13.83 -1.29 -1.00
CA TYR A 166 -14.67 -2.27 -1.71
C TYR A 166 -15.99 -2.51 -0.98
N GLU A 167 -15.94 -2.67 0.34
CA GLU A 167 -17.10 -2.92 1.22
C GLU A 167 -18.02 -1.70 1.35
N GLU A 168 -17.49 -0.48 1.28
CA GLU A 168 -18.25 0.77 1.34
C GLU A 168 -19.21 0.97 0.15
N GLY A 169 -19.12 0.15 -0.90
CA GLY A 169 -20.15 0.06 -1.94
C GLY A 169 -19.69 0.47 -3.33
N VAL A 170 -18.52 -0.02 -3.77
CA VAL A 170 -18.08 0.15 -5.16
C VAL A 170 -19.03 -0.61 -6.09
N SER A 171 -19.96 0.11 -6.70
CA SER A 171 -20.95 -0.43 -7.64
C SER A 171 -20.39 -0.56 -9.06
N GLU A 172 -19.39 0.27 -9.40
CA GLU A 172 -18.77 0.27 -10.72
C GLU A 172 -17.93 -1.01 -10.92
N THR A 173 -18.24 -1.78 -11.97
CA THR A 173 -17.51 -3.01 -12.32
C THR A 173 -16.00 -2.79 -12.46
N ARG A 174 -15.57 -1.65 -13.03
CA ARG A 174 -14.14 -1.33 -13.19
C ARG A 174 -13.47 -1.11 -11.83
N GLY A 175 -14.12 -0.37 -10.92
CA GLY A 175 -13.66 -0.21 -9.55
C GLY A 175 -13.54 -1.54 -8.81
N GLN A 176 -14.54 -2.40 -8.91
CA GLN A 176 -14.52 -3.74 -8.32
C GLN A 176 -13.35 -4.60 -8.83
N ILE A 177 -13.12 -4.61 -10.15
CA ILE A 177 -11.99 -5.33 -10.75
C ILE A 177 -10.64 -4.78 -10.26
N ASN A 178 -10.49 -3.45 -10.20
CA ASN A 178 -9.28 -2.82 -9.71
C ASN A 178 -9.02 -3.16 -8.24
N ALA A 179 -10.07 -3.20 -7.41
CA ALA A 179 -10.02 -3.63 -6.02
C ALA A 179 -9.45 -5.05 -5.89
N ILE A 180 -10.07 -6.01 -6.58
CA ILE A 180 -9.65 -7.41 -6.51
C ILE A 180 -8.23 -7.60 -7.03
N ARG A 181 -7.88 -6.91 -8.13
CA ARG A 181 -6.53 -6.95 -8.69
C ARG A 181 -5.50 -6.43 -7.69
N LEU A 182 -5.77 -5.28 -7.05
CA LEU A 182 -4.90 -4.70 -6.04
C LEU A 182 -4.73 -5.67 -4.87
N ILE A 183 -5.84 -6.12 -4.26
CA ILE A 183 -5.82 -7.03 -3.10
C ILE A 183 -5.07 -8.32 -3.43
N THR A 184 -5.37 -8.94 -4.57
CA THR A 184 -4.74 -10.20 -4.99
C THR A 184 -3.23 -10.02 -5.19
N SER A 185 -2.82 -8.97 -5.91
CA SER A 185 -1.41 -8.66 -6.18
C SER A 185 -0.64 -8.37 -4.89
N THR A 186 -1.22 -7.60 -3.96
CA THR A 186 -0.59 -7.29 -2.68
C THR A 186 -0.39 -8.57 -1.87
N LEU A 187 -1.43 -9.42 -1.77
CA LEU A 187 -1.36 -10.68 -1.01
C LEU A 187 -0.33 -11.67 -1.57
N CYS A 188 -0.19 -11.78 -2.90
CA CYS A 188 0.80 -12.66 -3.51
C CYS A 188 2.26 -12.27 -3.18
N GLN A 189 2.49 -11.00 -2.85
CA GLN A 189 3.81 -10.45 -2.53
C GLN A 189 4.09 -10.45 -1.02
N MET A 190 3.06 -10.55 -0.17
CA MET A 190 3.23 -10.66 1.27
C MET A 190 3.85 -12.00 1.66
N ARG A 191 5.07 -11.96 2.20
CA ARG A 191 5.76 -13.12 2.79
C ARG A 191 6.12 -12.82 4.24
N GLY A 192 6.11 -13.84 5.09
CA GLY A 192 6.50 -13.69 6.51
C GLY A 192 5.41 -13.15 7.45
N PHE A 193 4.13 -13.32 7.10
CA PHE A 193 3.01 -13.15 8.03
C PHE A 193 2.73 -14.45 8.79
N SER A 194 2.13 -14.35 9.98
CA SER A 194 1.52 -15.53 10.60
C SER A 194 0.49 -16.14 9.66
N GLU A 195 0.42 -17.47 9.64
CA GLU A 195 -0.43 -18.20 8.70
C GLU A 195 -1.90 -17.82 8.89
N ASP A 196 -2.34 -17.59 10.12
CA ASP A 196 -3.71 -17.23 10.47
C ASP A 196 -4.13 -15.86 9.92
N ASN A 197 -3.26 -14.84 10.07
CA ASN A 197 -3.52 -13.50 9.55
C ASN A 197 -3.60 -13.53 8.02
N ARG A 198 -2.68 -14.25 7.39
CA ARG A 198 -2.65 -14.41 5.93
C ARG A 198 -3.87 -15.17 5.42
N ASN A 199 -4.31 -16.22 6.12
CA ASN A 199 -5.49 -17.01 5.76
C ASN A 199 -6.78 -16.18 5.85
N THR A 200 -6.88 -15.31 6.85
CA THR A 200 -8.01 -14.38 6.99
C THR A 200 -8.11 -13.47 5.76
N LEU A 201 -7.01 -12.82 5.37
CA LEU A 201 -7.00 -11.92 4.22
C LEU A 201 -7.23 -12.66 2.89
N ARG A 202 -6.68 -13.86 2.71
CA ARG A 202 -6.93 -14.70 1.53
C ARG A 202 -8.40 -15.10 1.40
N THR A 203 -9.04 -15.42 2.52
CA THR A 203 -10.48 -15.72 2.57
C THR A 203 -11.30 -14.50 2.21
N GLN A 204 -10.96 -13.32 2.74
CA GLN A 204 -11.63 -12.06 2.38
C GLN A 204 -11.46 -11.72 0.90
N CYS A 205 -10.26 -11.86 0.34
CA CYS A 205 -9.99 -11.68 -1.09
C CYS A 205 -10.84 -12.63 -1.95
N THR A 206 -10.89 -13.91 -1.58
CA THR A 206 -11.66 -14.93 -2.30
C THR A 206 -13.17 -14.63 -2.23
N ARG A 207 -13.65 -14.19 -1.06
CA ARG A 207 -15.03 -13.75 -0.88
C ARG A 207 -15.34 -12.55 -1.77
N ALA A 208 -14.51 -11.51 -1.73
CA ALA A 208 -14.69 -10.32 -2.56
C ALA A 208 -14.74 -10.69 -4.06
N ALA A 209 -13.82 -11.54 -4.53
CA ALA A 209 -13.82 -12.06 -5.90
C ALA A 209 -15.10 -12.82 -6.26
N ALA A 210 -15.63 -13.63 -5.34
CA ALA A 210 -16.87 -14.38 -5.51
C ALA A 210 -18.12 -13.50 -5.49
N HIS A 211 -18.06 -12.28 -4.95
CA HIS A 211 -19.19 -11.34 -4.93
C HIS A 211 -19.24 -10.40 -6.14
N LEU A 212 -18.33 -10.53 -7.13
CA LEU A 212 -18.41 -9.77 -8.37
C LEU A 212 -19.70 -10.07 -9.13
N LEU A 213 -20.35 -9.01 -9.62
CA LEU A 213 -21.66 -9.10 -10.29
C LEU A 213 -21.61 -9.86 -11.63
N ARG A 214 -20.49 -9.75 -12.36
CA ARG A 214 -20.33 -10.34 -13.69
C ARG A 214 -19.66 -11.69 -13.60
N LYS A 215 -20.37 -12.76 -14.01
CA LYS A 215 -19.88 -14.15 -13.96
C LYS A 215 -18.52 -14.38 -14.62
N HIS A 216 -18.24 -13.71 -15.74
CA HIS A 216 -16.94 -13.81 -16.41
C HIS A 216 -15.81 -13.18 -15.58
N ASP A 217 -16.06 -12.04 -14.95
CA ASP A 217 -15.05 -11.35 -14.16
C ASP A 217 -14.87 -12.06 -12.81
N GLN A 218 -15.97 -12.55 -12.24
CA GLN A 218 -16.02 -13.43 -11.07
C GLN A 218 -15.17 -14.68 -11.26
N SER A 219 -15.34 -15.42 -12.37
CA SER A 219 -14.58 -16.66 -12.59
C SER A 219 -13.08 -16.40 -12.70
N ARG A 220 -12.67 -15.34 -13.42
CA ARG A 220 -11.26 -14.95 -13.56
C ARG A 220 -10.66 -14.47 -12.24
N ALA A 221 -11.42 -13.68 -11.48
CA ALA A 221 -11.01 -13.18 -10.18
C ALA A 221 -10.83 -14.31 -9.15
N VAL A 222 -11.77 -15.25 -9.10
CA VAL A 222 -11.69 -16.42 -8.21
C VAL A 222 -10.49 -17.30 -8.59
N ALA A 223 -10.26 -17.54 -9.88
CA ALA A 223 -9.07 -18.25 -10.35
C ALA A 223 -7.77 -17.54 -9.95
N ALA A 224 -7.73 -16.21 -10.06
CA ALA A 224 -6.57 -15.42 -9.64
C ALA A 224 -6.34 -15.51 -8.11
N ALA A 225 -7.40 -15.43 -7.31
CA ALA A 225 -7.33 -15.57 -5.85
C ALA A 225 -6.90 -16.99 -5.42
N ALA A 226 -7.29 -18.02 -6.16
CA ALA A 226 -6.89 -19.41 -5.89
C ALA A 226 -5.37 -19.61 -5.92
N HIS A 227 -4.62 -18.81 -6.70
CA HIS A 227 -3.15 -18.88 -6.70
C HIS A 227 -2.52 -18.59 -5.34
N GLN A 228 -3.21 -17.86 -4.45
CA GLN A 228 -2.72 -17.62 -3.10
C GLN A 228 -2.62 -18.92 -2.29
N PHE A 229 -3.38 -19.97 -2.66
CA PHE A 229 -3.41 -21.28 -2.02
C PHE A 229 -2.40 -22.26 -2.56
N TRP A 230 -1.75 -21.93 -3.66
CA TRP A 230 -0.70 -22.76 -4.20
C TRP A 230 0.66 -22.35 -3.65
N PRO A 231 1.47 -23.28 -3.12
CA PRO A 231 2.85 -22.98 -2.77
C PRO A 231 3.62 -22.65 -4.05
N VAL A 232 3.85 -21.36 -4.31
CA VAL A 232 4.73 -20.93 -5.41
C VAL A 232 6.16 -21.25 -4.99
N ARG A 233 6.75 -22.30 -5.58
CA ARG A 233 8.17 -22.61 -5.43
C ARG A 233 8.99 -21.36 -5.73
N ILE A 234 9.94 -21.04 -4.87
CA ILE A 234 10.86 -19.91 -5.03
C ILE A 234 11.72 -20.20 -6.26
N MET A 235 11.26 -19.77 -7.44
CA MET A 235 12.15 -19.53 -8.56
C MET A 235 12.86 -18.23 -8.22
N ALA A 236 14.11 -18.31 -7.76
CA ALA A 236 15.01 -17.16 -7.70
C ALA A 236 15.03 -16.55 -9.11
N ARG A 237 14.32 -15.44 -9.31
CA ARG A 237 14.09 -14.83 -10.62
C ARG A 237 14.86 -13.53 -10.72
N GLU A 238 16.15 -13.64 -11.03
CA GLU A 238 16.80 -12.55 -11.76
C GLU A 238 16.12 -12.48 -13.15
N ASN A 239 15.55 -11.31 -13.47
CA ASN A 239 15.08 -10.93 -14.80
C ASN A 239 13.78 -11.54 -15.38
N ILE A 240 12.87 -12.10 -14.58
CA ILE A 240 11.51 -12.41 -15.07
C ILE A 240 10.50 -11.42 -14.52
N LYS A 241 10.00 -10.52 -15.38
CA LYS A 241 8.80 -9.71 -15.11
C LYS A 241 7.69 -10.65 -14.61
N PRO A 242 7.03 -10.38 -13.47
CA PRO A 242 6.02 -11.28 -12.94
C PRO A 242 4.87 -11.41 -13.94
N ALA A 243 4.87 -12.51 -14.68
CA ALA A 243 3.79 -12.92 -15.56
C ALA A 243 2.60 -13.42 -14.72
N ILE A 244 2.01 -12.54 -13.90
CA ILE A 244 0.65 -12.72 -13.39
C ILE A 244 -0.04 -11.37 -13.51
N MET A 245 -0.12 -10.93 -14.76
CA MET A 245 -1.08 -9.93 -15.18
C MET A 245 -1.89 -10.61 -16.28
N VAL A 246 -2.81 -11.49 -15.89
CA VAL A 246 -3.93 -11.81 -16.77
C VAL A 246 -4.68 -10.49 -16.94
N SER A 247 -4.40 -9.78 -18.03
CA SER A 247 -5.01 -8.51 -18.35
C SER A 247 -6.52 -8.73 -18.37
N LEU A 248 -7.23 -8.13 -17.41
CA LEU A 248 -8.68 -8.28 -17.27
C LEU A 248 -9.46 -7.62 -18.42
N SER A 249 -8.81 -7.20 -19.52
CA SER A 249 -9.45 -6.47 -20.61
C SER A 249 -8.90 -6.69 -22.04
N GLU A 250 -8.06 -7.69 -22.32
CA GLU A 250 -7.62 -7.91 -23.72
C GLU A 250 -7.89 -9.35 -24.17
N LYS A 251 -8.53 -9.47 -25.34
CA LYS A 251 -8.78 -10.75 -26.00
C LYS A 251 -7.44 -11.41 -26.31
N ALA A 252 -7.34 -12.69 -25.98
CA ALA A 252 -6.18 -13.51 -26.19
C ALA A 252 -5.76 -13.51 -27.67
N ASP A 253 -4.50 -13.20 -27.94
CA ASP A 253 -3.83 -13.72 -29.14
C ASP A 253 -2.68 -14.64 -28.67
N LYS A 254 -2.75 -15.86 -29.20
CA LYS A 254 -1.85 -17.03 -29.15
C LYS A 254 -1.06 -17.33 -27.85
N SER A 255 -1.51 -18.41 -27.19
CA SER A 255 -0.82 -19.12 -26.12
C SER A 255 0.58 -19.62 -26.54
N PRO A 256 1.62 -19.52 -25.68
CA PRO A 256 2.76 -20.41 -25.75
C PRO A 256 2.46 -21.70 -24.98
N ALA A 257 3.04 -22.80 -25.47
CA ALA A 257 2.81 -24.16 -24.99
C ALA A 257 3.17 -24.33 -23.49
N VAL A 258 2.26 -24.97 -22.76
CA VAL A 258 2.49 -25.48 -21.39
C VAL A 258 3.36 -26.72 -21.51
N VAL A 259 4.58 -26.68 -20.97
CA VAL A 259 5.38 -27.88 -20.72
C VAL A 259 4.97 -28.43 -19.37
N ASP A 260 4.40 -29.63 -19.38
CA ASP A 260 4.07 -30.42 -18.20
C ASP A 260 5.36 -31.02 -17.63
N CYS A 261 5.71 -30.63 -16.41
CA CYS A 261 6.78 -31.27 -15.63
C CYS A 261 6.18 -31.74 -14.31
N SER A 262 5.40 -32.80 -14.40
CA SER A 262 5.02 -33.63 -13.27
C SER A 262 6.23 -34.49 -12.84
N GLU A 263 7.04 -34.00 -11.91
CA GLU A 263 8.00 -34.85 -11.19
C GLU A 263 7.58 -34.99 -9.71
N GLN A 264 7.27 -36.23 -9.34
CA GLN A 264 6.94 -36.67 -7.98
C GLN A 264 8.17 -36.50 -7.09
N ILE A 265 8.06 -35.74 -6.00
CA ILE A 265 9.10 -35.69 -4.96
C ILE A 265 9.02 -36.98 -4.16
N SER A 266 10.12 -37.73 -4.08
CA SER A 266 10.22 -38.93 -3.25
C SER A 266 10.48 -38.55 -1.78
N ASP A 267 10.01 -39.41 -0.85
CA ASP A 267 10.11 -39.24 0.61
C ASP A 267 11.54 -39.01 1.15
N ALA A 268 12.57 -39.26 0.35
CA ALA A 268 13.97 -39.00 0.72
C ALA A 268 14.31 -37.51 0.85
N ASP A 269 13.57 -36.61 0.17
CA ASP A 269 13.83 -35.16 0.22
C ASP A 269 13.19 -34.48 1.44
N LEU A 270 12.20 -35.11 2.08
CA LEU A 270 11.56 -34.60 3.31
C LEU A 270 12.43 -34.75 4.56
N ALA A 271 13.41 -35.66 4.55
CA ALA A 271 14.27 -35.91 5.72
C ALA A 271 15.45 -34.92 5.87
N LYS A 272 15.65 -33.98 4.93
CA LYS A 272 16.74 -32.99 4.98
C LYS A 272 16.33 -31.61 5.49
N VAL A 273 15.09 -31.45 5.96
CA VAL A 273 14.54 -30.14 6.41
C VAL A 273 14.06 -30.16 7.86
N CYS A 274 14.43 -31.17 8.66
CA CYS A 274 14.36 -31.10 10.13
C CYS A 274 15.73 -30.75 10.72
#